data_AF-A0A6C0UD64-F1
#
_entry.id   AF-A0A6C0UD64-F1
#
_cell.length_a   1.000
_cell.length_b   1.000
_cell.length_c   1.000
_cell.angle_alpha   90.00
_cell.angle_beta   90.00
_cell.angle_gamma   90.00
#
_symmetry.space_group_name_H-M   'P 1'
#
loop_
_entity.id
_entity.type
_entity.pdbx_description
1 polymer ?
#
loop_
_entity_poly.entity_id
_entity_poly.type
_entity_poly.pdbx_seq_one_letter_code
_entity_poly.pdbx_strand_id
1 'polypeptide(L)'
;MTEITRRPATQGVLLSLVAATVGFIGITLAAAGAAAPAAVGVVVLTVGLFRASRRIVTLGATALFIGIVYAGVLGGVAELLLIGTLGAVVSWDAGEYAIGVGEQLGRDADTTRLTVVHSAATLLVGIAGTAVVYAVFLAVGGGQPVAALVLVLLGATALVAALRGNRDTGRQVRRGR
;
A
#
# COMPACT_ATOMS: atom_id res chain seq x y z
N MET A 1 18.35 -33.95 7.18
CA MET A 1 17.74 -32.83 6.44
C MET A 1 16.55 -32.35 7.23
N THR A 2 16.66 -31.22 7.93
CA THR A 2 15.53 -30.61 8.65
C THR A 2 14.57 -30.00 7.62
N GLU A 3 13.35 -30.52 7.55
CA GLU A 3 12.31 -30.03 6.65
C GLU A 3 11.91 -28.61 7.07
N ILE A 4 12.25 -27.62 6.24
CA ILE A 4 11.91 -26.22 6.50
C ILE A 4 10.41 -26.05 6.26
N THR A 5 9.66 -25.78 7.32
CA THR A 5 8.24 -25.44 7.22
C THR A 5 8.12 -24.07 6.54
N ARG A 6 7.79 -24.07 5.24
CA ARG A 6 7.50 -22.87 4.44
C ARG A 6 6.14 -22.28 4.84
N ARG A 7 6.12 -21.56 5.96
CA ARG A 7 4.96 -20.77 6.43
C ARG A 7 5.43 -19.37 6.82
N PRO A 8 4.59 -18.33 6.67
CA PRO A 8 4.94 -16.96 7.03
C PRO A 8 5.36 -16.83 8.50
N ALA A 9 6.27 -15.89 8.78
CA ALA A 9 6.70 -15.59 10.15
C ALA A 9 5.53 -14.98 10.97
N THR A 10 5.20 -15.58 12.11
CA THR A 10 4.01 -15.23 12.91
C THR A 10 4.00 -13.77 13.40
N GLN A 11 5.17 -13.21 13.75
CA GLN A 11 5.30 -11.83 14.19
C GLN A 11 4.97 -10.82 13.08
N GLY A 12 5.45 -11.05 11.86
CA GLY A 12 5.16 -10.19 10.72
C GLY A 12 3.69 -10.29 10.28
N VAL A 13 3.09 -11.48 10.40
CA VAL A 13 1.66 -11.68 10.20
C VAL A 13 0.83 -10.86 11.19
N LEU A 14 1.15 -10.93 12.49
CA LEU A 14 0.47 -10.18 13.53
C LEU A 14 0.59 -8.67 13.31
N LEU A 15 1.81 -8.18 13.03
CA LEU A 15 2.03 -6.76 12.75
C LEU A 15 1.23 -6.29 11.52
N SER A 16 1.22 -7.11 10.47
CA SER A 16 0.47 -6.82 9.24
C SER A 16 -1.03 -6.68 9.52
N LEU A 17 -1.62 -7.62 10.28
CA LEU A 17 -3.04 -7.59 10.61
C LEU A 17 -3.42 -6.43 11.54
N VAL A 18 -2.58 -6.13 12.54
CA VAL A 18 -2.78 -4.98 13.43
C VAL A 18 -2.74 -3.68 12.64
N ALA A 19 -1.74 -3.49 11.79
CA ALA A 19 -1.62 -2.30 10.95
C ALA A 19 -2.79 -2.18 9.96
N ALA A 20 -3.25 -3.28 9.36
CA ALA A 20 -4.40 -3.28 8.46
C ALA A 20 -5.69 -2.89 9.20
N THR A 21 -5.84 -3.34 10.45
CA THR A 21 -6.99 -3.00 11.29
C THR A 21 -6.98 -1.53 11.69
N VAL A 22 -5.83 -0.99 12.08
CA VAL A 22 -5.66 0.45 12.36
C VAL A 22 -5.98 1.27 11.10
N GLY A 23 -5.47 0.84 9.95
CA GLY A 23 -5.75 1.49 8.66
C GLY A 23 -7.25 1.48 8.32
N PHE A 24 -7.90 0.33 8.50
CA PHE A 24 -9.34 0.18 8.30
C PHE A 24 -10.17 1.10 9.21
N ILE A 25 -9.82 1.18 10.49
CA ILE A 25 -10.47 2.08 11.45
C ILE A 25 -10.29 3.53 11.00
N GLY A 26 -9.06 3.93 10.63
CA GLY A 26 -8.78 5.27 10.11
C GLY A 26 -9.65 5.62 8.89
N ILE A 27 -9.73 4.72 7.90
CA ILE A 27 -10.56 4.92 6.70
C ILE A 27 -12.05 5.04 7.05
N THR A 28 -12.55 4.14 7.90
CA THR A 28 -13.96 4.09 8.27
C THR A 28 -14.38 5.31 9.07
N LEU A 29 -13.53 5.79 9.97
CA LEU A 29 -13.78 7.01 10.73
C LEU A 29 -13.62 8.27 9.86
N ALA A 30 -12.74 8.25 8.86
CA ALA A 30 -12.61 9.35 7.90
C ALA A 30 -13.88 9.53 7.08
N ALA A 31 -14.44 8.42 6.57
CA ALA A 31 -15.71 8.41 5.85
C ALA A 31 -16.38 7.04 5.93
N ALA A 32 -17.53 6.95 6.60
CA ALA A 32 -18.24 5.68 6.80
C ALA A 32 -18.60 4.96 5.49
N GLY A 33 -18.85 5.71 4.41
CA GLY A 33 -19.11 5.15 3.07
C GLY A 33 -17.94 4.34 2.48
N ALA A 34 -16.72 4.56 2.96
CA ALA A 34 -15.53 3.84 2.52
C ALA A 34 -15.24 2.55 3.30
N ALA A 35 -16.06 2.22 4.31
CA ALA A 35 -15.88 1.02 5.11
C ALA A 35 -15.94 -0.27 4.27
N ALA A 36 -16.93 -0.38 3.37
CA ALA A 36 -17.08 -1.57 2.52
C ALA A 36 -15.85 -1.85 1.62
N PRO A 37 -15.36 -0.90 0.80
CA PRO A 37 -14.16 -1.15 -0.01
C PRO A 37 -12.91 -1.36 0.85
N ALA A 38 -12.77 -0.69 2.00
CA ALA A 38 -11.67 -0.92 2.92
C ALA A 38 -11.70 -2.34 3.52
N ALA A 39 -12.88 -2.84 3.90
CA ALA A 39 -13.06 -4.19 4.43
C ALA A 39 -12.66 -5.25 3.39
N VAL A 40 -13.02 -5.05 2.11
CA VAL A 40 -12.57 -5.93 1.01
C VAL A 40 -11.04 -5.98 0.96
N GLY A 41 -10.37 -4.84 1.08
CA GLY A 41 -8.90 -4.79 1.12
C GLY A 41 -8.30 -5.58 2.29
N VAL A 42 -8.83 -5.43 3.51
CA VAL A 42 -8.40 -6.22 4.68
C VAL A 42 -8.59 -7.72 4.45
N VAL A 43 -9.75 -8.13 3.92
CA VAL A 43 -10.06 -9.54 3.66
C VAL A 43 -9.09 -10.12 2.62
N VAL A 44 -8.88 -9.42 1.49
CA VAL A 44 -7.96 -9.88 0.44
C VAL A 44 -6.53 -9.97 0.96
N LEU A 45 -6.07 -8.96 1.72
CA LEU A 45 -4.73 -8.97 2.34
C LEU A 45 -4.57 -10.17 3.29
N THR A 46 -5.56 -10.41 4.15
CA THR A 46 -5.59 -11.53 5.09
C THR A 46 -5.53 -12.87 4.36
N VAL A 47 -6.31 -13.05 3.29
CA VAL A 47 -6.25 -14.25 2.44
C VAL A 47 -4.88 -14.42 1.82
N GLY A 48 -4.24 -13.34 1.34
CA GLY A 48 -2.90 -13.39 0.76
C GLY A 48 -1.85 -13.84 1.76
N LEU A 49 -1.98 -13.39 3.00
CA LEU A 49 -1.09 -13.74 4.11
C LEU A 49 -1.19 -15.23 4.46
N PHE A 50 -2.41 -15.77 4.59
CA PHE A 50 -2.64 -17.21 4.84
C PHE A 50 -2.24 -18.10 3.66
N ARG A 51 -2.34 -17.60 2.42
CA ARG A 51 -1.89 -18.33 1.22
C ARG A 51 -0.41 -18.14 0.92
N ALA A 52 0.33 -17.40 1.75
CA ALA A 52 1.72 -17.00 1.52
C ALA A 52 1.96 -16.43 0.11
N SER A 53 1.02 -15.63 -0.39
CA SER A 53 1.04 -15.09 -1.75
C SER A 53 1.23 -13.58 -1.77
N ARG A 54 2.45 -13.15 -2.13
CA ARG A 54 2.83 -11.73 -2.31
C ARG A 54 1.88 -10.96 -3.23
N ARG A 55 1.49 -11.60 -4.33
CA ARG A 55 0.53 -11.00 -5.29
C ARG A 55 -0.80 -10.66 -4.62
N ILE A 56 -1.34 -11.57 -3.81
CA ILE A 56 -2.63 -11.35 -3.14
C ILE A 56 -2.50 -10.31 -2.03
N VAL A 57 -1.40 -10.31 -1.26
CA VAL A 57 -1.12 -9.27 -0.25
C VAL A 57 -1.05 -7.88 -0.89
N THR A 58 -0.34 -7.75 -2.00
CA THR A 58 -0.25 -6.50 -2.76
C THR A 58 -1.61 -6.05 -3.31
N LEU A 59 -2.44 -6.98 -3.80
CA LEU A 59 -3.82 -6.66 -4.21
C LEU A 59 -4.68 -6.18 -3.04
N GLY A 60 -4.56 -6.80 -1.86
CA GLY A 60 -5.29 -6.38 -0.67
C GLY A 60 -4.88 -5.00 -0.17
N ALA A 61 -3.57 -4.72 -0.13
CA ALA A 61 -3.05 -3.39 0.19
C ALA A 61 -3.48 -2.33 -0.83
N THR A 62 -3.51 -2.68 -2.12
CA THR A 62 -4.00 -1.80 -3.19
C THR A 62 -5.50 -1.51 -3.01
N ALA A 63 -6.31 -2.51 -2.67
CA ALA A 63 -7.73 -2.32 -2.38
C ALA A 63 -7.96 -1.45 -1.13
N LEU A 64 -7.15 -1.60 -0.07
CA LEU A 64 -7.14 -0.67 1.07
C LEU A 64 -6.84 0.76 0.63
N PHE A 65 -5.82 0.95 -0.22
CA PHE A 65 -5.46 2.25 -0.76
C PHE A 65 -6.59 2.87 -1.59
N ILE A 66 -7.29 2.09 -2.41
CA ILE A 66 -8.49 2.53 -3.13
C ILE A 66 -9.57 2.99 -2.14
N GLY A 67 -9.74 2.29 -1.01
CA GLY A 67 -10.63 2.71 0.08
C GLY A 67 -10.26 4.08 0.65
N ILE A 68 -8.96 4.36 0.85
CA ILE A 68 -8.45 5.67 1.31
C ILE A 68 -8.79 6.76 0.29
N VAL A 69 -8.51 6.52 -0.99
CA VAL A 69 -8.82 7.47 -2.06
C VAL A 69 -10.32 7.75 -2.11
N TYR A 70 -11.15 6.71 -2.01
CA TYR A 70 -12.59 6.85 -2.00
C TYR A 70 -13.08 7.64 -0.77
N ALA A 71 -12.54 7.39 0.42
CA ALA A 71 -12.82 8.18 1.61
C ALA A 71 -12.43 9.67 1.43
N GLY A 72 -11.31 9.95 0.77
CA GLY A 72 -10.90 11.30 0.40
C GLY A 72 -11.88 11.99 -0.57
N VAL A 73 -12.38 11.26 -1.57
CA VAL A 73 -13.42 11.76 -2.50
C VAL A 73 -14.72 12.11 -1.76
N LEU A 74 -15.06 11.36 -0.72
CA LEU A 74 -16.21 11.64 0.14
C LEU A 74 -15.99 12.82 1.11
N GLY A 75 -14.83 13.49 1.06
CA GLY A 75 -14.51 14.60 1.94
C GLY A 75 -14.05 14.18 3.33
N GLY A 76 -13.48 12.98 3.47
CA GLY A 76 -13.00 12.46 4.74
C GLY A 76 -11.89 13.32 5.38
N VAL A 77 -11.83 13.27 6.71
CA VAL A 77 -10.88 14.05 7.52
C VAL A 77 -9.44 13.64 7.21
N ALA A 78 -8.59 14.61 6.86
CA ALA A 78 -7.23 14.37 6.35
C ALA A 78 -6.36 13.57 7.33
N GLU A 79 -6.42 13.89 8.62
CA GLU A 79 -5.67 13.22 9.68
C GLU A 79 -6.00 11.72 9.75
N LEU A 80 -7.29 11.37 9.58
CA LEU A 80 -7.76 9.99 9.60
C LEU A 80 -7.37 9.23 8.32
N LEU A 81 -7.36 9.90 7.17
CA LEU A 81 -6.85 9.34 5.92
C LEU A 81 -5.34 9.04 5.99
N LEU A 82 -4.57 9.87 6.69
CA LEU A 82 -3.15 9.64 6.94
C LEU A 82 -2.92 8.42 7.84
N ILE A 83 -3.73 8.25 8.89
CA ILE A 83 -3.72 7.01 9.71
C ILE A 83 -4.06 5.79 8.85
N GLY A 84 -5.08 5.91 7.99
CA GLY A 84 -5.44 4.91 6.99
C GLY A 84 -4.27 4.50 6.11
N THR A 85 -3.55 5.50 5.59
CA THR A 85 -2.39 5.34 4.71
C THR A 85 -1.22 4.66 5.41
N LEU A 86 -0.87 5.10 6.62
CA LEU A 86 0.18 4.46 7.42
C LEU A 86 -0.14 2.99 7.70
N GLY A 87 -1.37 2.70 8.11
CA GLY A 87 -1.81 1.32 8.35
C GLY A 87 -1.73 0.45 7.10
N ALA A 88 -2.14 0.97 5.93
CA ALA A 88 -2.05 0.26 4.65
C ALA A 88 -0.59 -0.03 4.25
N VAL A 89 0.30 0.96 4.33
CA VAL A 89 1.72 0.78 3.99
C VAL A 89 2.41 -0.20 4.93
N VAL A 90 2.24 -0.03 6.24
CA VAL A 90 2.88 -0.91 7.24
C VAL A 90 2.32 -2.33 7.13
N SER A 91 1.02 -2.49 6.87
CA SER A 91 0.44 -3.83 6.70
C SER A 91 0.98 -4.57 5.48
N TRP A 92 1.16 -3.85 4.37
CA TRP A 92 1.74 -4.38 3.15
C TRP A 92 3.21 -4.79 3.34
N ASP A 93 4.03 -3.88 3.87
CA ASP A 93 5.47 -4.12 4.11
C ASP A 93 5.70 -5.30 5.05
N ALA A 94 5.01 -5.30 6.20
CA ALA A 94 5.10 -6.39 7.17
C ALA A 94 4.63 -7.73 6.57
N GLY A 95 3.61 -7.72 5.71
CA GLY A 95 3.11 -8.91 5.01
C GLY A 95 4.10 -9.47 4.00
N GLU A 96 4.67 -8.62 3.15
CA GLU A 96 5.72 -8.99 2.19
C GLU A 96 6.98 -9.52 2.87
N TYR A 97 7.38 -8.87 3.97
CA TYR A 97 8.51 -9.28 4.79
C TYR A 97 8.24 -10.65 5.46
N ALA A 98 7.05 -10.85 6.05
CA ALA A 98 6.67 -12.11 6.70
C ALA A 98 6.69 -13.31 5.75
N ILE A 99 6.22 -13.12 4.52
CA ILE A 99 6.26 -14.15 3.46
C ILE A 99 7.71 -14.46 3.08
N GLY A 100 8.54 -13.43 2.88
CA GLY A 100 9.94 -13.63 2.49
C GLY A 100 10.80 -14.32 3.53
N VAL A 101 10.67 -13.92 4.79
CA VAL A 101 11.37 -14.59 5.89
C VAL A 101 10.88 -16.03 6.03
N GLY A 102 9.57 -16.28 5.90
CA GLY A 102 9.01 -17.63 5.95
C GLY A 102 9.50 -18.54 4.80
N GLU A 103 9.75 -17.99 3.62
CA GLU A 103 10.32 -18.69 2.47
C GLU A 103 11.81 -19.03 2.66
N GLN A 104 12.60 -18.11 3.23
CA GLN A 104 14.06 -18.21 3.28
C GLN A 104 14.61 -18.87 4.57
N LEU A 105 14.00 -18.58 5.72
CA LEU A 105 14.51 -18.96 7.04
C LEU A 105 13.60 -19.99 7.74
N GLY A 106 12.38 -20.18 7.24
CA GLY A 106 11.37 -21.02 7.88
C GLY A 106 10.68 -20.34 9.06
N ARG A 107 9.48 -20.83 9.41
CA ARG A 107 8.58 -20.13 10.37
C ARG A 107 9.12 -19.97 11.80
N ASP A 108 10.11 -20.78 12.20
CA ASP A 108 10.60 -20.89 13.58
C ASP A 108 11.99 -20.23 13.79
N ALA A 109 12.54 -19.58 12.76
CA ALA A 109 13.80 -18.86 12.90
C ALA A 109 13.61 -17.60 13.75
N ASP A 110 14.45 -17.42 14.78
CA ASP A 110 14.41 -16.21 15.61
C ASP A 110 14.92 -15.00 14.81
N THR A 111 13.96 -14.29 14.22
CA THR A 111 14.18 -13.06 13.45
C THR A 111 13.65 -11.84 14.19
N THR A 112 13.33 -11.97 15.49
CA THR A 112 12.59 -10.96 16.26
C THR A 112 13.28 -9.60 16.18
N ARG A 113 14.59 -9.54 16.44
CA ARG A 113 15.36 -8.29 16.41
C ARG A 113 15.38 -7.65 15.03
N LEU A 114 15.56 -8.45 13.98
CA LEU A 114 15.59 -7.95 12.60
C LEU A 114 14.23 -7.42 12.18
N THR A 115 13.16 -8.18 12.49
CA THR A 115 11.77 -7.80 12.22
C THR A 115 11.40 -6.49 12.92
N VAL A 116 11.78 -6.34 14.19
CA VAL A 116 11.51 -5.11 14.96
C VAL A 116 12.24 -3.91 14.35
N VAL A 117 13.53 -4.03 14.04
CA VAL A 117 14.31 -2.92 13.46
C VAL A 117 13.78 -2.53 12.08
N HIS A 118 13.47 -3.52 11.23
CA HIS A 118 12.92 -3.28 9.91
C HIS A 118 11.56 -2.58 10.01
N SER A 119 10.66 -3.11 10.84
CA SER A 119 9.32 -2.53 11.04
C SER A 119 9.38 -1.12 11.63
N ALA A 120 10.30 -0.88 12.56
CA ALA A 120 10.51 0.45 13.13
C ALA A 120 11.04 1.44 12.09
N ALA A 121 11.96 1.00 11.22
CA ALA A 121 12.46 1.81 10.11
C ALA A 121 11.34 2.14 9.12
N THR A 122 10.55 1.15 8.69
CA THR A 122 9.38 1.35 7.82
C THR A 122 8.39 2.33 8.44
N LEU A 123 8.09 2.17 9.73
CA LEU A 123 7.17 3.05 10.44
C LEU A 123 7.70 4.48 10.52
N LEU A 124 8.99 4.68 10.83
CA LEU A 124 9.61 6.01 10.86
C LEU A 124 9.58 6.69 9.49
N VAL A 125 9.91 5.95 8.42
CA VAL A 125 9.83 6.46 7.04
C VAL A 125 8.39 6.82 6.69
N GLY A 126 7.43 5.97 7.05
CA GLY A 126 6.01 6.24 6.89
C GLY A 126 5.60 7.53 7.60
N ILE A 127 5.90 7.66 8.89
CA ILE A 127 5.56 8.85 9.71
C ILE A 127 6.19 10.10 9.11
N ALA A 128 7.47 10.06 8.72
CA ALA A 128 8.14 11.19 8.10
C ALA A 128 7.48 11.59 6.78
N GLY A 129 7.17 10.62 5.92
CA GLY A 129 6.45 10.86 4.67
C GLY A 129 5.07 11.47 4.89
N THR A 130 4.30 10.91 5.83
CA THR A 130 2.99 11.42 6.24
C THR A 130 3.06 12.84 6.81
N ALA A 131 4.07 13.14 7.63
CA ALA A 131 4.28 14.48 8.17
C ALA A 131 4.59 15.51 7.06
N VAL A 132 5.43 15.15 6.09
CA VAL A 132 5.74 15.99 4.93
C VAL A 132 4.47 16.24 4.10
N VAL A 133 3.70 15.19 3.80
CA VAL A 133 2.45 15.31 3.04
C VAL A 133 1.45 16.20 3.78
N TYR A 134 1.31 16.04 5.10
CA TYR A 134 0.41 16.86 5.91
C TYR A 134 0.86 18.32 5.98
N ALA A 135 2.17 18.58 6.12
CA ALA A 135 2.72 19.93 6.10
C ALA A 135 2.43 20.63 4.75
N VAL A 136 2.58 19.91 3.63
CA VAL A 136 2.21 20.43 2.31
C VAL A 136 0.70 20.70 2.22
N PHE A 137 -0.13 19.78 2.72
CA PHE A 137 -1.58 19.94 2.76
C PHE A 137 -2.00 21.22 3.52
N LEU A 138 -1.39 21.48 4.68
CA LEU A 138 -1.63 22.70 5.45
C LEU A 138 -1.10 23.96 4.74
N ALA A 139 0.07 23.88 4.10
CA ALA A 139 0.73 25.03 3.47
C ALA A 139 0.06 25.49 2.18
N VAL A 140 -0.54 24.58 1.40
CA VAL A 140 -1.16 24.90 0.10
C VAL A 140 -2.51 25.62 0.24
N GLY A 141 -3.17 25.51 1.41
CA GLY A 141 -4.49 26.08 1.65
C GLY A 141 -5.57 25.33 0.86
N GLY A 142 -6.58 24.78 1.56
CA GLY A 142 -7.58 23.84 1.03
C GLY A 142 -8.58 24.37 -0.03
N GLY A 143 -8.18 25.32 -0.89
CA GLY A 143 -9.04 25.93 -1.92
C GLY A 143 -8.79 25.44 -3.35
N GLN A 144 -7.73 24.67 -3.62
CA GLN A 144 -7.42 24.18 -4.97
C GLN A 144 -7.82 22.69 -5.09
N PRO A 145 -8.64 22.30 -6.09
CA PRO A 145 -9.03 20.91 -6.27
C PRO A 145 -7.83 20.05 -6.68
N VAL A 146 -7.15 19.44 -5.71
CA VAL A 146 -5.97 18.55 -5.91
C VAL A 146 -6.29 17.40 -6.86
N ALA A 147 -7.53 16.90 -6.85
CA ALA A 147 -8.01 15.90 -7.80
C ALA A 147 -7.87 16.38 -9.27
N ALA A 148 -8.11 17.67 -9.54
CA ALA A 148 -7.90 18.24 -10.87
C ALA A 148 -6.42 18.20 -11.26
N LEU A 149 -5.51 18.55 -10.34
CA LEU A 149 -4.06 18.46 -10.58
C LEU A 149 -3.62 17.02 -10.86
N VAL A 150 -4.08 16.06 -10.06
CA VAL A 150 -3.76 14.64 -10.25
C VAL A 150 -4.31 14.11 -11.57
N LEU A 151 -5.55 14.45 -11.94
CA LEU A 151 -6.14 14.07 -13.22
C LEU A 151 -5.42 14.72 -14.40
N VAL A 152 -4.96 15.96 -14.29
CA VAL A 152 -4.14 16.63 -15.30
C VAL A 152 -2.79 15.93 -15.45
N LEU A 153 -2.13 15.55 -14.35
CA LEU A 153 -0.87 14.79 -14.36
C LEU A 153 -1.05 13.40 -14.97
N LEU A 154 -2.10 12.67 -14.59
CA LEU A 154 -2.44 11.37 -15.18
C LEU A 154 -2.76 11.52 -16.67
N GLY A 155 -3.53 12.52 -17.07
CA GLY A 155 -3.84 12.82 -18.47
C GLY A 155 -2.57 13.15 -19.27
N ALA A 156 -1.71 14.02 -18.75
CA ALA A 156 -0.45 14.40 -19.39
C ALA A 156 0.51 13.21 -19.52
N THR A 157 0.67 12.39 -18.48
CA THR A 157 1.53 11.19 -18.53
C THR A 157 0.98 10.14 -19.50
N ALA A 158 -0.32 9.88 -19.50
CA ALA A 158 -0.97 8.99 -20.47
C ALA A 158 -0.80 9.50 -21.91
N LEU A 159 -0.95 10.80 -22.14
CA LEU A 159 -0.71 11.42 -23.45
C LEU A 159 0.74 11.24 -23.91
N VAL A 160 1.71 11.50 -23.03
CA VAL A 160 3.14 11.31 -23.35
C VAL A 160 3.44 9.83 -23.62
N ALA A 161 2.86 8.91 -22.85
CA ALA A 161 3.02 7.48 -23.06
C ALA A 161 2.44 7.03 -24.41
N ALA A 162 1.25 7.50 -24.78
CA ALA A 162 0.63 7.21 -26.08
C ALA A 162 1.48 7.75 -27.24
N LEU A 163 1.98 8.99 -27.11
CA LEU A 163 2.87 9.60 -28.11
C LEU A 163 4.22 8.90 -28.19
N ARG A 164 4.74 8.32 -27.10
CA ARG A 164 5.96 7.51 -27.11
C ARG A 164 5.72 6.15 -27.76
N GLY A 165 4.67 5.43 -27.35
CA GLY A 165 4.33 4.12 -27.91
C GLY A 165 4.12 4.15 -29.43
N ASN A 166 3.48 5.19 -29.96
CA ASN A 166 3.27 5.33 -31.41
C ASN A 166 4.59 5.50 -32.21
N ARG A 167 5.63 6.07 -31.59
CA ARG A 167 6.95 6.22 -32.23
C ARG A 167 7.70 4.90 -32.33
N ASP A 168 7.50 4.00 -31.37
CA ASP A 168 8.16 2.70 -31.35
C ASP A 168 7.52 1.73 -32.37
N THR A 169 6.20 1.80 -32.56
CA THR A 169 5.49 1.08 -33.63
C THR A 169 5.94 1.54 -35.02
N GLY A 170 6.09 2.85 -35.25
CA GLY A 170 6.57 3.39 -36.53
C GLY A 170 8.02 3.01 -36.87
N ARG A 171 8.89 2.82 -35.86
CA ARG A 171 10.28 2.38 -36.07
C ARG A 171 10.40 0.90 -36.44
N GLN A 172 9.52 0.04 -35.93
CA GLN A 172 9.53 -1.39 -36.30
C GLN A 172 9.12 -1.61 -37.77
N VAL A 173 8.11 -0.89 -38.26
CA VAL A 173 7.68 -0.97 -39.67
C VAL A 173 8.79 -0.54 -40.64
N ARG A 174 9.66 0.37 -40.23
CA ARG A 174 10.75 0.92 -41.05
C ARG A 174 12.04 0.09 -41.04
N ARG A 175 12.18 -0.88 -40.11
CA ARG A 175 13.30 -1.83 -40.04
C ARG A 175 12.99 -3.19 -40.69
N GLY A 176 11.73 -3.46 -41.03
CA GLY A 176 11.28 -4.69 -41.70
C GLY A 176 11.16 -4.57 -43.23
N ARG A 177 11.70 -3.51 -43.84
CA ARG A 177 11.87 -3.32 -45.28
C ARG A 177 13.34 -3.07 -45.56
#